data_AF-A0A412MDT4-F1
#
_entry.id   AF-A0A412MDT4-F1
#
_cell.length_a   1.000
_cell.length_b   1.000
_cell.length_c   1.000
_cell.angle_alpha   90.00
_cell.angle_beta   90.00
_cell.angle_gamma   90.00
#
_symmetry.space_group_name_H-M   'P 1'
#
loop_
_entity.id
_entity.type
_entity.pdbx_description
1 polymer ?
#
loop_
_entity_poly.entity_id
_entity_poly.type
_entity_poly.pdbx_seq_one_letter_code
_entity_poly.pdbx_strand_id
1 'polypeptide(L)'
;MNDVLEKLQRVKIQNKTRLSKEDQQFCQIQQKLYDSTRNHFLSMFVDMETLHQQELTFYGKVQKYADRVYKQNLICMDKKKQIELMEKVHNHFIRTIISFFNRKYGLAIQKHSYERYISLQDSAEPVLHKRISSLTEEEKQIYREERKKCCKQKEENLHEVLFARIEYPLILDDIFSYLGGFSFQEKVEQEIKTDAKAGVTYAKYKLQSKKLSIQNLLCSKTDLWGEYEICLDSEKYKALLRALTFFDSSKEQVSIYDGWLERFVSFSYSGKKEKEGIFDEHPALGKKVVKFKYFKNGRWDIVFVSGVHALSFAKEYLGYKEAA
;
A
#
# COMPACT_ATOMS: atom_id res chain seq x y z
N MET A 1 15.02 -35.52 -22.04
CA MET A 1 14.80 -34.06 -21.90
C MET A 1 13.33 -33.67 -22.07
N ASN A 2 12.56 -34.33 -22.94
CA ASN A 2 11.13 -34.03 -23.16
C ASN A 2 10.19 -34.38 -21.97
N ASP A 3 10.52 -35.39 -21.17
CA ASP A 3 9.68 -35.82 -20.04
C ASP A 3 9.66 -34.81 -18.87
N VAL A 4 10.73 -34.01 -18.71
CA VAL A 4 10.81 -32.95 -17.70
C VAL A 4 10.03 -31.71 -18.13
N LEU A 5 10.09 -31.36 -19.42
CA LEU A 5 9.34 -30.25 -20.02
C LEU A 5 7.83 -30.50 -19.98
N GLU A 6 7.39 -31.73 -20.27
CA GLU A 6 5.97 -32.09 -20.12
C GLU A 6 5.50 -32.11 -18.66
N LYS A 7 6.36 -32.53 -17.72
CA LYS A 7 6.06 -32.46 -16.29
C LYS A 7 5.93 -31.01 -15.82
N LEU A 8 6.79 -30.10 -16.28
CA LEU A 8 6.70 -28.66 -15.98
C LEU A 8 5.47 -28.00 -16.62
N GLN A 9 5.08 -28.39 -17.83
CA GLN A 9 3.86 -27.90 -18.49
C GLN A 9 2.57 -28.40 -17.84
N ARG A 10 2.60 -29.57 -17.17
CA ARG A 10 1.47 -30.09 -16.39
C ARG A 10 1.29 -29.43 -15.02
N VAL A 11 2.31 -28.75 -14.50
CA VAL A 11 2.14 -27.93 -13.29
C VAL A 11 1.50 -26.60 -13.69
N LYS A 12 0.19 -26.61 -13.92
CA LYS A 12 -0.61 -25.40 -13.67
C LYS A 12 -0.51 -25.15 -12.18
N ILE A 13 0.40 -24.28 -11.76
CA ILE A 13 0.51 -23.82 -10.37
C ILE A 13 -0.82 -23.15 -10.05
N GLN A 14 -1.74 -23.87 -9.43
CA GLN A 14 -2.97 -23.29 -8.95
C GLN A 14 -2.57 -22.44 -7.75
N ASN A 15 -2.60 -21.12 -7.90
CA ASN A 15 -2.22 -20.12 -6.88
C ASN A 15 -2.86 -20.35 -5.50
N LYS A 16 -3.93 -21.16 -5.42
CA LYS A 16 -4.57 -21.61 -4.18
C LYS A 16 -3.69 -22.46 -3.26
N THR A 17 -2.68 -23.18 -3.76
CA THR A 17 -1.78 -24.01 -2.93
C THR A 17 -0.60 -23.26 -2.33
N ARG A 18 -0.37 -22.00 -2.71
CA ARG A 18 0.73 -21.17 -2.21
C ARG A 18 0.42 -20.46 -0.89
N LEU A 19 -0.85 -20.42 -0.49
CA LEU A 19 -1.29 -19.79 0.75
C LEU A 19 -1.38 -20.80 1.89
N SER A 20 -1.14 -20.32 3.11
CA SER A 20 -1.53 -21.07 4.30
C SER A 20 -3.06 -21.24 4.34
N LYS A 21 -3.54 -22.28 5.04
CA LYS A 21 -4.99 -22.48 5.24
C LYS A 21 -5.65 -21.25 5.88
N GLU A 22 -4.95 -20.60 6.81
CA GLU A 22 -5.40 -19.40 7.50
C GLU A 22 -5.54 -18.21 6.55
N ASP A 23 -4.55 -17.97 5.68
CA ASP A 23 -4.63 -16.85 4.71
C ASP A 23 -5.73 -17.09 3.68
N GLN A 24 -5.89 -18.33 3.24
CA GLN A 24 -6.95 -18.71 2.33
C GLN A 24 -8.32 -18.48 2.98
N GLN A 25 -8.51 -18.90 4.24
CA GLN A 25 -9.74 -18.67 4.99
C GLN A 25 -10.01 -17.17 5.18
N PHE A 26 -8.99 -16.38 5.51
CA PHE A 26 -9.12 -14.93 5.60
C PHE A 26 -9.67 -14.34 4.29
N CYS A 27 -9.03 -14.63 3.15
CA CYS A 27 -9.48 -14.13 1.86
C CYS A 27 -10.91 -14.57 1.50
N GLN A 28 -11.29 -15.81 1.81
CA GLN A 28 -12.64 -16.33 1.59
C GLN A 28 -13.68 -15.60 2.45
N ILE A 29 -13.37 -15.31 3.72
CA ILE A 29 -14.24 -14.53 4.61
C ILE A 29 -14.40 -13.10 4.05
N GLN A 30 -13.30 -12.46 3.64
CA GLN A 30 -13.37 -11.13 3.04
C GLN A 30 -14.19 -11.12 1.75
N GLN A 31 -14.06 -12.13 0.89
CA GLN A 31 -14.88 -12.26 -0.32
C GLN A 31 -16.37 -12.37 0.02
N LYS A 32 -16.74 -13.19 1.01
CA LYS A 32 -18.14 -13.33 1.43
C LYS A 32 -18.72 -12.02 1.98
N LEU A 33 -17.94 -11.29 2.78
CA LEU A 33 -18.34 -9.99 3.32
C LEU A 33 -18.50 -8.95 2.19
N TYR A 34 -17.56 -8.93 1.24
CA TYR A 34 -17.65 -8.07 0.06
C TYR A 34 -18.87 -8.40 -0.80
N ASP A 35 -19.07 -9.67 -1.15
CA ASP A 35 -20.20 -10.13 -1.97
C ASP A 35 -21.54 -9.77 -1.28
N SER A 36 -21.66 -10.01 0.02
CA SER A 36 -22.86 -9.65 0.80
C SER A 36 -23.09 -8.14 0.83
N THR A 37 -22.06 -7.35 1.14
CA THR A 37 -22.15 -5.88 1.22
C THR A 37 -22.54 -5.29 -0.13
N ARG A 38 -21.87 -5.72 -1.21
CA ARG A 38 -22.19 -5.34 -2.58
C ARG A 38 -23.64 -5.66 -2.93
N ASN A 39 -24.11 -6.87 -2.63
CA ASN A 39 -25.48 -7.27 -2.92
C ASN A 39 -26.51 -6.46 -2.14
N HIS A 40 -26.24 -6.10 -0.88
CA HIS A 40 -27.11 -5.20 -0.11
C HIS A 40 -27.22 -3.81 -0.75
N PHE A 41 -26.10 -3.22 -1.19
CA PHE A 41 -26.14 -1.95 -1.90
C PHE A 41 -26.90 -2.04 -3.23
N LEU A 42 -26.68 -3.10 -4.02
CA LEU A 42 -27.41 -3.32 -5.26
C LEU A 42 -28.92 -3.46 -5.03
N SER A 43 -29.33 -4.25 -4.02
CA SER A 43 -30.75 -4.36 -3.65
C SER A 43 -31.33 -3.00 -3.28
N MET A 44 -30.64 -2.24 -2.43
CA MET A 44 -31.07 -0.91 -2.02
C MET A 44 -31.20 0.06 -3.20
N PHE A 45 -30.31 -0.02 -4.20
CA PHE A 45 -30.41 0.80 -5.41
C PHE A 45 -31.65 0.45 -6.24
N VAL A 46 -31.94 -0.84 -6.42
CA VAL A 46 -33.14 -1.33 -7.12
C VAL A 46 -34.42 -0.92 -6.39
N ASP A 47 -34.44 -1.06 -5.06
CA ASP A 47 -35.59 -0.67 -4.23
C ASP A 47 -35.84 0.83 -4.31
N MET A 48 -34.78 1.66 -4.25
CA MET A 48 -34.91 3.11 -4.40
C MET A 48 -35.36 3.54 -5.80
N GLU A 49 -34.88 2.87 -6.85
CA GLU A 49 -35.35 3.13 -8.21
C GLU A 49 -36.84 2.78 -8.36
N THR A 50 -37.26 1.68 -7.75
CA THR A 50 -38.68 1.26 -7.72
C THR A 50 -39.55 2.29 -7.02
N LEU A 51 -39.13 2.75 -5.83
CA LEU A 51 -39.86 3.79 -5.09
C LEU A 51 -39.91 5.13 -5.85
N HIS A 52 -38.81 5.51 -6.52
CA HIS A 52 -38.78 6.69 -7.37
C HIS A 52 -39.80 6.60 -8.52
N GLN A 53 -39.88 5.45 -9.20
CA GLN A 53 -40.86 5.24 -10.26
C GLN A 53 -42.32 5.26 -9.77
N GLN A 54 -42.57 4.74 -8.56
CA GLN A 54 -43.89 4.84 -7.92
C GLN A 54 -44.27 6.29 -7.62
N GLU A 55 -43.32 7.08 -7.11
CA GLU A 55 -43.50 8.51 -6.86
C GLU A 55 -43.81 9.26 -8.17
N LEU A 56 -43.04 9.03 -9.24
CA LEU A 56 -43.29 9.62 -10.57
C LEU A 56 -44.67 9.24 -11.13
N THR A 57 -45.04 7.96 -11.01
CA THR A 57 -46.35 7.46 -11.47
C THR A 57 -47.50 8.13 -10.69
N PHE A 58 -47.33 8.30 -9.39
CA PHE A 58 -48.30 9.00 -8.56
C PHE A 58 -48.44 10.46 -9.01
N TYR A 59 -47.34 11.20 -9.19
CA TYR A 59 -47.39 12.58 -9.68
C TYR A 59 -48.06 12.71 -11.06
N GLY A 60 -47.79 11.77 -11.97
CA GLY A 60 -48.44 11.73 -13.29
C GLY A 60 -49.98 11.67 -13.20
N LYS A 61 -50.53 11.00 -12.17
CA LYS A 61 -51.98 10.92 -11.95
C LYS A 61 -52.59 12.21 -11.38
N VAL A 62 -51.81 13.04 -10.69
CA VAL A 62 -52.29 14.28 -10.01
C VAL A 62 -51.94 15.53 -10.84
N GLN A 63 -51.55 15.37 -12.10
CA GLN A 63 -51.07 16.43 -12.99
C GLN A 63 -52.08 17.57 -13.21
N LYS A 64 -53.39 17.32 -13.01
CA LYS A 64 -54.46 18.34 -13.02
C LYS A 64 -54.28 19.43 -11.95
N TYR A 65 -53.48 19.16 -10.92
CA TYR A 65 -53.16 20.08 -9.82
C TYR A 65 -51.65 20.40 -9.76
N ALA A 66 -50.92 20.33 -10.88
CA ALA A 66 -49.45 20.43 -10.92
C ALA A 66 -48.87 21.64 -10.16
N ASP A 67 -49.61 22.74 -10.11
CA ASP A 67 -49.32 24.01 -9.43
C ASP A 67 -49.66 24.03 -7.92
N ARG A 68 -50.28 22.95 -7.40
CA ARG A 68 -50.68 22.78 -5.98
C ARG A 68 -50.18 21.48 -5.35
N VAL A 69 -49.38 20.69 -6.07
CA VAL A 69 -48.85 19.41 -5.58
C VAL A 69 -47.44 19.62 -5.03
N TYR A 70 -47.20 19.04 -3.85
CA TYR A 70 -45.89 18.95 -3.22
C TYR A 70 -44.91 18.26 -4.16
N LYS A 71 -43.96 18.99 -4.75
CA LYS A 71 -43.03 18.47 -5.76
C LYS A 71 -41.60 18.59 -5.24
N GLN A 72 -41.17 17.60 -4.47
CA GLN A 72 -39.77 17.41 -4.16
C GLN A 72 -39.40 16.00 -4.60
N ASN A 73 -38.39 15.84 -5.45
CA ASN A 73 -37.83 14.54 -5.84
C ASN A 73 -37.08 13.93 -4.64
N LEU A 74 -37.81 13.67 -3.55
CA LEU A 74 -37.24 13.29 -2.26
C LEU A 74 -36.66 11.88 -2.30
N ILE A 75 -37.26 11.01 -3.12
CA ILE A 75 -36.79 9.64 -3.31
C ILE A 75 -36.04 9.61 -4.63
N CYS A 76 -34.79 10.10 -4.62
CA CYS A 76 -33.88 9.87 -5.72
C CYS A 76 -32.46 9.62 -5.22
N MET A 77 -31.79 8.63 -5.80
CA MET A 77 -30.36 8.41 -5.62
C MET A 77 -29.67 8.81 -6.90
N ASP A 78 -28.86 9.87 -6.81
CA ASP A 78 -27.97 10.26 -7.89
C ASP A 78 -27.10 9.05 -8.30
N LYS A 79 -27.11 8.70 -9.59
CA LYS A 79 -26.28 7.62 -10.15
C LYS A 79 -24.81 7.81 -9.79
N LYS A 80 -24.34 9.06 -9.76
CA LYS A 80 -22.97 9.38 -9.34
C LYS A 80 -22.70 8.92 -7.91
N LYS A 81 -23.64 9.14 -6.98
CA LYS A 81 -23.51 8.68 -5.58
C LYS A 81 -23.52 7.15 -5.48
N GLN A 82 -24.33 6.46 -6.29
CA GLN A 82 -24.34 5.00 -6.34
C GLN A 82 -22.97 4.46 -6.75
N ILE A 83 -22.38 5.07 -7.78
CA ILE A 83 -21.05 4.72 -8.29
C ILE A 83 -20.00 5.00 -7.22
N GLU A 84 -19.93 6.21 -6.66
CA GLU A 84 -18.98 6.56 -5.59
C GLU A 84 -19.06 5.62 -4.37
N LEU A 85 -20.26 5.15 -4.02
CA LEU A 85 -20.45 4.15 -2.97
C LEU A 85 -19.85 2.81 -3.39
N MET A 86 -20.11 2.34 -4.62
CA MET A 86 -19.56 1.09 -5.11
C MET A 86 -18.04 1.11 -5.26
N GLU A 87 -17.47 2.22 -5.74
CA GLU A 87 -16.01 2.43 -5.77
C GLU A 87 -15.39 2.26 -4.39
N LYS A 88 -16.03 2.82 -3.34
CA LYS A 88 -15.58 2.67 -1.96
C LYS A 88 -15.64 1.22 -1.50
N VAL A 89 -16.71 0.49 -1.84
CA VAL A 89 -16.86 -0.94 -1.51
C VAL A 89 -15.74 -1.76 -2.15
N HIS A 90 -15.51 -1.57 -3.46
CA HIS A 90 -14.44 -2.26 -4.21
C HIS A 90 -13.05 -1.94 -3.66
N ASN A 91 -12.74 -0.65 -3.49
CA ASN A 91 -11.45 -0.20 -2.97
C ASN A 91 -11.21 -0.67 -1.52
N HIS A 92 -12.25 -0.70 -0.69
CA HIS A 92 -12.12 -1.19 0.67
C HIS A 92 -11.78 -2.68 0.70
N PHE A 93 -12.40 -3.49 -0.16
CA PHE A 93 -12.11 -4.92 -0.28
C PHE A 93 -10.65 -5.17 -0.69
N ILE A 94 -10.19 -4.51 -1.78
CA ILE A 94 -8.81 -4.61 -2.25
C ILE A 94 -7.82 -4.19 -1.17
N ARG A 95 -8.05 -3.02 -0.56
CA ARG A 95 -7.20 -2.48 0.50
C ARG A 95 -7.11 -3.42 1.69
N THR A 96 -8.21 -4.10 2.05
CA THR A 96 -8.26 -5.01 3.19
C THR A 96 -7.38 -6.23 2.95
N ILE A 97 -7.47 -6.86 1.76
CA ILE A 97 -6.63 -8.00 1.41
C ILE A 97 -5.15 -7.61 1.38
N ILE A 98 -4.80 -6.55 0.64
CA ILE A 98 -3.39 -6.11 0.53
C ILE A 98 -2.82 -5.73 1.90
N SER A 99 -3.60 -5.02 2.72
CA SER A 99 -3.14 -4.61 4.05
C SER A 99 -2.93 -5.80 4.98
N PHE A 100 -3.72 -6.87 4.85
CA PHE A 100 -3.51 -8.10 5.62
C PHE A 100 -2.15 -8.72 5.30
N PHE A 101 -1.82 -8.91 4.01
CA PHE A 101 -0.53 -9.48 3.62
C PHE A 101 0.65 -8.58 4.00
N ASN A 102 0.53 -7.26 3.80
CA ASN A 102 1.57 -6.31 4.23
C ASN A 102 1.80 -6.37 5.74
N ARG A 103 0.75 -6.47 6.56
CA ARG A 103 0.88 -6.54 8.03
C ARG A 103 1.41 -7.89 8.50
N LYS A 104 0.87 -8.99 7.99
CA LYS A 104 1.24 -10.35 8.42
C LYS A 104 2.68 -10.70 8.04
N TYR A 105 3.11 -10.30 6.84
CA TYR A 105 4.40 -10.69 6.28
C TYR A 105 5.42 -9.55 6.22
N GLY A 106 5.05 -8.32 6.59
CA GLY A 106 5.94 -7.16 6.56
C GLY A 106 6.29 -6.68 5.14
N LEU A 107 5.41 -6.90 4.17
CA LEU A 107 5.65 -6.53 2.77
C LEU A 107 5.27 -5.08 2.48
N ALA A 108 5.82 -4.52 1.40
CA ALA A 108 5.51 -3.20 0.89
C ALA A 108 4.66 -3.24 -0.41
N ILE A 109 3.66 -4.13 -0.49
CA ILE A 109 2.81 -4.24 -1.68
C ILE A 109 2.01 -2.94 -1.87
N GLN A 110 2.08 -2.38 -3.09
CA GLN A 110 1.33 -1.19 -3.45
C GLN A 110 -0.16 -1.48 -3.52
N LYS A 111 -0.96 -0.52 -3.05
CA LYS A 111 -2.42 -0.60 -3.14
C LYS A 111 -2.84 -0.09 -4.50
N HIS A 112 -3.48 -0.95 -5.30
CA HIS A 112 -4.10 -0.55 -6.55
C HIS A 112 -5.56 -0.18 -6.33
N SER A 113 -6.08 0.68 -7.21
CA SER A 113 -7.50 1.03 -7.23
C SER A 113 -8.30 -0.01 -8.03
N TYR A 114 -9.61 0.00 -7.84
CA TYR A 114 -10.52 -1.00 -8.39
C TYR A 114 -10.49 -1.11 -9.91
N GLU A 115 -10.14 -0.04 -10.64
CA GLU A 115 -10.15 0.01 -12.10
C GLU A 115 -9.25 -1.08 -12.70
N ARG A 116 -8.12 -1.39 -12.03
CA ARG A 116 -7.21 -2.47 -12.40
C ARG A 116 -7.89 -3.83 -12.44
N TYR A 117 -8.88 -4.05 -11.58
CA TYR A 117 -9.58 -5.33 -11.42
C TYR A 117 -10.89 -5.42 -12.19
N ILE A 118 -11.39 -4.29 -12.72
CA ILE A 118 -12.66 -4.20 -13.43
C ILE A 118 -12.45 -4.01 -14.95
N SER A 119 -11.21 -4.07 -15.45
CA SER A 119 -10.88 -4.02 -16.89
C SER A 119 -11.57 -2.87 -17.65
N LEU A 120 -11.69 -1.70 -17.01
CA LEU A 120 -12.32 -0.54 -17.62
C LEU A 120 -11.51 -0.07 -18.84
N GLN A 121 -12.20 0.27 -19.94
CA GLN A 121 -11.56 0.84 -21.11
C GLN A 121 -11.41 2.36 -20.93
N ASP A 122 -10.18 2.86 -20.95
CA ASP A 122 -9.92 4.30 -20.96
C ASP A 122 -10.34 4.90 -22.29
N SER A 123 -11.35 5.76 -22.26
CA SER A 123 -11.75 6.59 -23.41
C SER A 123 -11.19 7.99 -23.19
N ALA A 124 -10.10 8.33 -23.89
CA ALA A 124 -9.60 9.70 -23.93
C ALA A 124 -10.68 10.64 -24.51
N GLU A 125 -10.92 11.77 -23.86
CA GLU A 125 -11.83 12.78 -24.41
C GLU A 125 -11.28 13.29 -25.75
N PRO A 126 -12.14 13.49 -26.77
CA PRO A 126 -11.69 14.05 -28.04
C PRO A 126 -11.16 15.48 -27.79
N VAL A 127 -9.86 15.67 -28.02
CA VAL A 127 -9.17 16.94 -27.80
C VAL A 127 -9.52 17.91 -28.91
N LEU A 128 -10.10 19.05 -28.54
CA LEU A 128 -10.47 20.10 -29.48
C LEU A 128 -9.34 21.12 -29.62
N HIS A 129 -8.62 21.09 -30.73
CA HIS A 129 -7.49 22.01 -30.98
C HIS A 129 -7.90 23.38 -31.54
N LYS A 130 -9.16 23.55 -31.96
CA LYS A 130 -9.73 24.81 -32.51
C LYS A 130 -11.02 25.16 -31.77
N ARG A 131 -11.48 26.42 -31.82
CA ARG A 131 -12.81 26.77 -31.28
C ARG A 131 -13.90 26.08 -32.11
N ILE A 132 -14.97 25.58 -31.49
CA ILE A 132 -16.09 24.90 -32.17
C ILE A 132 -16.68 25.75 -33.30
N SER A 133 -16.68 27.08 -33.15
CA SER A 133 -17.17 28.05 -34.14
C SER A 133 -16.32 28.14 -35.40
N SER A 134 -15.09 27.63 -35.38
CA SER A 134 -14.11 27.68 -36.49
C SER A 134 -13.95 26.34 -37.25
N LEU A 135 -14.76 25.33 -36.89
CA LEU A 135 -14.79 24.04 -37.56
C LEU A 135 -15.73 24.06 -38.76
N THR A 136 -15.41 23.28 -39.80
CA THR A 136 -16.36 22.98 -40.89
C THR A 136 -17.53 22.12 -40.38
N GLU A 137 -18.60 22.00 -41.15
CA GLU A 137 -19.74 21.16 -40.75
C GLU A 137 -19.36 19.66 -40.67
N GLU A 138 -18.45 19.20 -41.52
CA GLU A 138 -17.91 17.84 -41.47
C GLU A 138 -17.06 17.61 -40.22
N GLU A 139 -16.17 18.56 -39.88
CA GLU A 139 -15.38 18.50 -38.64
C GLU A 139 -16.27 18.54 -37.38
N LYS A 140 -17.36 19.32 -37.40
CA LYS A 140 -18.35 19.33 -36.32
C LYS A 140 -19.08 18.00 -36.21
N GLN A 141 -19.39 17.35 -37.32
CA GLN A 141 -20.08 16.06 -37.32
C GLN A 141 -19.18 14.95 -36.77
N ILE A 142 -17.91 14.88 -37.19
CA ILE A 142 -16.90 13.94 -36.66
C ILE A 142 -16.75 14.14 -35.14
N TYR A 143 -16.57 15.38 -34.69
CA TYR A 143 -16.45 15.67 -33.26
C TYR A 143 -17.71 15.26 -32.47
N ARG A 144 -18.90 15.47 -33.01
CA ARG A 144 -20.16 15.03 -32.37
C ARG A 144 -20.24 13.51 -32.27
N GLU A 145 -19.82 12.79 -33.29
CA GLU A 145 -19.81 11.32 -33.31
C GLU A 145 -18.78 10.74 -32.35
N GLU A 146 -17.55 11.27 -32.33
CA GLU A 146 -16.51 10.89 -31.37
C GLU A 146 -16.95 11.18 -29.93
N ARG A 147 -17.56 12.35 -29.70
CA ARG A 147 -18.10 12.71 -28.39
C ARG A 147 -19.25 11.80 -27.96
N LYS A 148 -20.15 11.43 -28.87
CA LYS A 148 -21.22 10.45 -28.59
C LYS A 148 -20.63 9.08 -28.22
N LYS A 149 -19.63 8.61 -28.95
CA LYS A 149 -18.93 7.34 -28.67
C LYS A 149 -18.26 7.38 -27.30
N CYS A 150 -17.55 8.47 -26.99
CA CYS A 150 -16.93 8.72 -25.69
C CYS A 150 -17.98 8.74 -24.55
N CYS A 151 -19.09 9.46 -24.73
CA CYS A 151 -20.18 9.49 -23.74
C CYS A 151 -20.77 8.09 -23.50
N LYS A 152 -21.02 7.33 -24.56
CA LYS A 152 -21.54 5.97 -24.46
C LYS A 152 -20.58 5.03 -23.72
N GLN A 153 -19.29 5.09 -24.06
CA GLN A 153 -18.25 4.31 -23.37
C GLN A 153 -18.15 4.67 -21.89
N LYS A 154 -18.26 5.96 -21.55
CA LYS A 154 -18.28 6.41 -20.16
C LYS A 154 -19.49 5.85 -19.41
N GLU A 155 -20.69 5.87 -20.00
CA GLU A 155 -21.88 5.26 -19.38
C GLU A 155 -21.73 3.75 -19.19
N GLU A 156 -21.18 3.03 -20.18
CA GLU A 156 -20.87 1.60 -20.08
C GLU A 156 -19.86 1.32 -18.96
N ASN A 157 -18.79 2.12 -18.85
CA ASN A 157 -17.81 2.01 -17.75
C ASN A 157 -18.47 2.24 -16.38
N LEU A 158 -19.38 3.22 -16.26
CA LEU A 158 -20.08 3.46 -14.99
C LEU A 158 -21.01 2.31 -14.62
N HIS A 159 -21.64 1.68 -15.62
CA HIS A 159 -22.43 0.47 -15.43
C HIS A 159 -21.56 -0.72 -14.99
N GLU A 160 -20.40 -0.91 -15.62
CA GLU A 160 -19.39 -1.90 -15.21
C GLU A 160 -18.99 -1.70 -13.75
N VAL A 161 -18.70 -0.47 -13.29
CA VAL A 161 -18.33 -0.23 -11.87
C VAL A 161 -19.44 -0.64 -10.90
N LEU A 162 -20.70 -0.34 -11.21
CA LEU A 162 -21.83 -0.68 -10.34
C LEU A 162 -22.02 -2.20 -10.21
N PHE A 163 -21.94 -2.94 -11.33
CA PHE A 163 -22.28 -4.35 -11.38
C PHE A 163 -21.07 -5.29 -11.39
N ALA A 164 -19.86 -4.78 -11.45
CA ALA A 164 -18.66 -5.59 -11.37
C ALA A 164 -18.56 -6.32 -10.03
N ARG A 165 -17.99 -7.51 -10.08
CA ARG A 165 -17.65 -8.32 -8.92
C ARG A 165 -16.17 -8.64 -8.98
N ILE A 166 -15.42 -8.12 -8.02
CA ILE A 166 -13.99 -8.41 -7.91
C ILE A 166 -13.81 -9.73 -7.18
N GLU A 167 -13.03 -10.63 -7.77
CA GLU A 167 -12.65 -11.88 -7.11
C GLU A 167 -11.28 -11.73 -6.46
N TYR A 168 -11.17 -12.13 -5.19
CA TYR A 168 -9.90 -12.09 -4.46
C TYR A 168 -8.73 -12.82 -5.15
N PRO A 169 -8.92 -13.89 -5.96
CA PRO A 169 -7.81 -14.48 -6.70
C PRO A 169 -7.10 -13.50 -7.63
N LEU A 170 -7.80 -12.52 -8.22
CA LEU A 170 -7.16 -11.48 -9.05
C LEU A 170 -6.22 -10.59 -8.22
N ILE A 171 -6.62 -10.28 -6.98
CA ILE A 171 -5.77 -9.53 -6.05
C ILE A 171 -4.58 -10.39 -5.63
N LEU A 172 -4.78 -11.70 -5.44
CA LEU A 172 -3.68 -12.63 -5.14
C LEU A 172 -2.69 -12.76 -6.30
N ASP A 173 -3.15 -12.72 -7.55
CA ASP A 173 -2.27 -12.78 -8.71
C ASP A 173 -1.31 -11.58 -8.74
N ASP A 174 -1.78 -10.38 -8.39
CA ASP A 174 -0.93 -9.20 -8.21
C ASP A 174 0.09 -9.38 -7.07
N ILE A 175 -0.34 -9.97 -5.94
CA ILE A 175 0.56 -10.27 -4.82
C ILE A 175 1.63 -11.27 -5.25
N PHE A 176 1.25 -12.35 -5.95
CA PHE A 176 2.21 -13.36 -6.41
C PHE A 176 3.14 -12.84 -7.51
N SER A 177 2.65 -11.94 -8.36
CA SER A 177 3.48 -11.20 -9.31
C SER A 177 4.51 -10.33 -8.58
N TYR A 178 4.10 -9.60 -7.55
CA TYR A 178 4.99 -8.83 -6.67
C TYR A 178 6.07 -9.70 -6.00
N LEU A 179 5.71 -10.89 -5.53
CA LEU A 179 6.67 -11.82 -4.94
C LEU A 179 7.73 -12.27 -5.95
N GLY A 180 7.46 -12.24 -7.26
CA GLY A 180 8.46 -12.57 -8.28
C GLY A 180 9.03 -13.99 -8.17
N GLY A 181 8.22 -14.93 -7.69
CA GLY A 181 8.63 -16.33 -7.48
C GLY A 181 9.19 -16.65 -6.09
N PHE A 182 9.52 -15.63 -5.28
CA PHE A 182 9.94 -15.83 -3.89
C PHE A 182 8.77 -16.23 -2.98
N SER A 183 9.08 -16.87 -1.86
CA SER A 183 8.18 -16.96 -0.71
C SER A 183 8.01 -15.59 -0.03
N PHE A 184 6.99 -15.44 0.81
CA PHE A 184 6.78 -14.21 1.58
C PHE A 184 8.00 -13.86 2.44
N GLN A 185 8.62 -14.85 3.09
CA GLN A 185 9.77 -14.65 3.95
C GLN A 185 11.03 -14.25 3.17
N GLU A 186 11.28 -14.89 2.02
CA GLU A 186 12.40 -14.52 1.16
C GLU A 186 12.23 -13.11 0.59
N LYS A 187 11.01 -12.76 0.17
CA LYS A 187 10.72 -11.44 -0.38
C LYS A 187 10.94 -10.33 0.64
N VAL A 188 10.41 -10.49 1.86
CA VAL A 188 10.61 -9.48 2.92
C VAL A 188 12.08 -9.40 3.33
N GLU A 189 12.82 -10.52 3.36
CA GLU A 189 14.26 -10.50 3.63
C GLU A 189 15.02 -9.69 2.57
N GLN A 190 14.68 -9.85 1.28
CA GLN A 190 15.26 -9.07 0.19
C GLN A 190 14.95 -7.58 0.30
N GLU A 191 13.70 -7.22 0.62
CA GLU A 191 13.28 -5.84 0.83
C GLU A 191 14.06 -5.19 1.98
N ILE A 192 14.10 -5.85 3.15
CA ILE A 192 14.82 -5.35 4.32
C ILE A 192 16.30 -5.14 4.01
N LYS A 193 16.95 -6.08 3.31
CA LYS A 193 18.36 -5.93 2.91
C LYS A 193 18.56 -4.79 1.92
N THR A 194 17.67 -4.67 0.95
CA THR A 194 17.73 -3.61 -0.08
C THR A 194 17.56 -2.24 0.56
N ASP A 195 16.57 -2.08 1.43
CA ASP A 195 16.28 -0.82 2.13
C ASP A 195 17.41 -0.42 3.08
N ALA A 196 17.96 -1.37 3.84
CA ALA A 196 19.09 -1.12 4.73
C ALA A 196 20.33 -0.66 3.96
N LYS A 197 20.65 -1.36 2.86
CA LYS A 197 21.76 -1.01 1.97
C LYS A 197 21.57 0.37 1.35
N ALA A 198 20.36 0.65 0.84
CA ALA A 198 20.02 1.96 0.30
C ALA A 198 20.15 3.07 1.35
N GLY A 199 19.71 2.79 2.59
CA GLY A 199 19.80 3.69 3.74
C GLY A 199 21.24 4.12 4.08
N VAL A 200 22.21 3.22 3.90
CA VAL A 200 23.63 3.49 4.20
C VAL A 200 24.48 3.91 2.99
N THR A 201 23.89 4.12 1.81
CA THR A 201 24.63 4.46 0.57
C THR A 201 25.61 5.63 0.72
N TYR A 202 25.23 6.65 1.50
CA TYR A 202 26.06 7.84 1.76
C TYR A 202 26.67 7.85 3.17
N ALA A 203 26.37 6.82 3.97
CA ALA A 203 26.87 6.70 5.33
C ALA A 203 28.29 6.14 5.30
N LYS A 204 29.16 6.69 6.14
CA LYS A 204 30.49 6.11 6.38
C LYS A 204 30.36 5.19 7.58
N TYR A 205 30.70 3.91 7.41
CA TYR A 205 30.66 2.98 8.53
C TYR A 205 31.99 2.26 8.72
N LYS A 206 32.31 2.00 9.98
CA LYS A 206 33.54 1.33 10.41
C LYS A 206 33.17 0.17 11.32
N LEU A 207 33.65 -1.02 10.96
CA LEU A 207 33.53 -2.20 11.79
C LEU A 207 34.82 -2.37 12.62
N GLN A 208 34.69 -2.47 13.94
CA GLN A 208 35.79 -2.73 14.85
C GLN A 208 35.37 -3.76 15.91
N SER A 209 35.90 -4.98 15.81
CA SER A 209 35.54 -6.09 16.71
C SER A 209 34.02 -6.27 16.75
N LYS A 210 33.38 -6.09 17.92
CA LYS A 210 31.93 -6.20 18.14
C LYS A 210 31.13 -4.93 17.86
N LYS A 211 31.75 -3.86 17.35
CA LYS A 211 31.13 -2.55 17.19
C LYS A 211 31.05 -2.14 15.73
N LEU A 212 29.87 -1.70 15.30
CA LEU A 212 29.64 -1.03 14.03
C LEU A 212 29.34 0.45 14.30
N SER A 213 30.22 1.33 13.86
CA SER A 213 30.04 2.78 13.96
C SER A 213 29.58 3.33 12.62
N ILE A 214 28.49 4.10 12.60
CA ILE A 214 27.90 4.69 11.39
C ILE A 214 27.90 6.20 11.55
N GLN A 215 28.38 6.92 10.53
CA GLN A 215 28.38 8.37 10.43
C GLN A 215 27.62 8.82 9.18
N ASN A 216 27.18 10.07 9.17
CA ASN A 216 26.43 10.69 8.06
C ASN A 216 25.07 10.03 7.77
N LEU A 217 24.52 9.28 8.72
CA LEU A 217 23.16 8.74 8.66
C LEU A 217 22.17 9.60 9.44
N LEU A 218 22.59 10.09 10.61
CA LEU A 218 21.78 10.88 11.53
C LEU A 218 22.23 12.33 11.51
N CYS A 219 21.28 13.25 11.73
CA CYS A 219 21.58 14.65 11.96
C CYS A 219 21.31 15.01 13.43
N SER A 220 22.25 15.73 14.01
CA SER A 220 22.05 16.43 15.27
C SER A 220 21.97 17.92 14.98
N LYS A 221 21.09 18.62 15.69
CA LYS A 221 20.96 20.07 15.65
C LYS A 221 20.88 20.61 17.06
N THR A 222 20.99 21.91 17.17
CA THR A 222 20.85 22.62 18.43
C THR A 222 19.56 23.42 18.38
N ASP A 223 18.77 23.36 19.44
CA ASP A 223 17.58 24.19 19.55
C ASP A 223 17.91 25.66 19.84
N LEU A 224 16.88 26.50 19.96
CA LEU A 224 17.03 27.93 20.25
C LEU A 224 17.71 28.22 21.61
N TRP A 225 17.83 27.21 22.48
CA TRP A 225 18.39 27.31 23.83
C TRP A 225 19.80 26.70 23.94
N GLY A 226 20.40 26.29 22.83
CA GLY A 226 21.72 25.66 22.86
C GLY A 226 21.69 24.16 23.20
N GLU A 227 20.51 23.55 23.33
CA GLU A 227 20.36 22.13 23.66
C GLU A 227 20.47 21.26 22.41
N TYR A 228 21.30 20.22 22.45
CA TYR A 228 21.41 19.29 21.33
C TYR A 228 20.17 18.39 21.25
N GLU A 229 19.70 18.16 20.03
CA GLU A 229 18.72 17.14 19.69
C GLU A 229 19.20 16.30 18.50
N ILE A 230 18.74 15.05 18.43
CA ILE A 230 19.02 14.15 17.30
C ILE A 230 17.72 13.70 16.63
N CYS A 231 17.65 13.80 15.31
CA CYS A 231 16.48 13.37 14.55
C CYS A 231 16.57 11.87 14.26
N LEU A 232 15.62 11.09 14.79
CA LEU A 232 15.55 9.64 14.66
C LEU A 232 14.28 9.20 13.92
N ASP A 233 13.83 10.01 12.96
CA ASP A 233 12.59 9.83 12.21
C ASP A 233 12.83 9.48 10.72
N SER A 234 14.07 9.57 10.24
CA SER A 234 14.37 9.36 8.83
C SER A 234 14.11 7.92 8.39
N GLU A 235 13.58 7.76 7.19
CA GLU A 235 13.29 6.43 6.61
C GLU A 235 14.55 5.57 6.47
N LYS A 236 15.71 6.20 6.19
CA LYS A 236 17.01 5.51 6.11
C LYS A 236 17.41 4.90 7.45
N TYR A 237 17.20 5.65 8.54
CA TYR A 237 17.47 5.17 9.89
C TYR A 237 16.49 4.06 10.31
N LYS A 238 15.19 4.25 10.05
CA LYS A 238 14.17 3.23 10.34
C LYS A 238 14.40 1.94 9.56
N ALA A 239 14.81 2.03 8.29
CA ALA A 239 15.19 0.86 7.49
C ALA A 239 16.32 0.07 8.13
N LEU A 240 17.36 0.76 8.63
CA LEU A 240 18.47 0.11 9.30
C LEU A 240 18.09 -0.47 10.66
N LEU A 241 17.24 0.22 11.43
CA LEU A 241 16.71 -0.27 12.70
C LEU A 241 15.82 -1.51 12.51
N ARG A 242 15.04 -1.53 11.42
CA ARG A 242 14.24 -2.68 10.99
C ARG A 242 15.14 -3.86 10.61
N ALA A 243 16.20 -3.64 9.85
CA ALA A 243 17.17 -4.68 9.52
C ALA A 243 17.88 -5.26 10.75
N LEU A 244 18.25 -4.41 11.71
CA LEU A 244 18.80 -4.86 12.99
C LEU A 244 17.80 -5.73 13.76
N THR A 245 16.52 -5.33 13.79
CA THR A 245 15.46 -6.12 14.44
C THR A 245 15.29 -7.50 13.77
N PHE A 246 15.24 -7.52 12.45
CA PHE A 246 15.11 -8.75 11.66
C PHE A 246 16.32 -9.67 11.87
N PHE A 247 17.54 -9.11 11.91
CA PHE A 247 18.75 -9.86 12.20
C PHE A 247 18.77 -10.39 13.65
N ASP A 248 18.45 -9.54 14.62
CA ASP A 248 18.47 -9.85 16.05
C ASP A 248 17.48 -10.98 16.41
N SER A 249 16.27 -10.92 15.87
CA SER A 249 15.22 -11.92 16.01
C SER A 249 15.47 -13.22 15.22
N SER A 250 16.58 -13.32 14.50
CA SER A 250 16.85 -14.45 13.59
C SER A 250 15.75 -14.63 12.52
N LYS A 251 15.31 -13.52 11.94
CA LYS A 251 14.33 -13.42 10.83
C LYS A 251 12.88 -13.70 11.22
N GLU A 252 12.58 -13.71 12.53
CA GLU A 252 11.21 -13.90 13.03
C GLU A 252 10.43 -12.58 13.05
N GLN A 253 11.08 -11.46 13.39
CA GLN A 253 10.45 -10.17 13.55
C GLN A 253 10.67 -9.27 12.33
N VAL A 254 9.62 -9.05 11.53
CA VAL A 254 9.66 -8.25 10.29
C VAL A 254 9.54 -6.74 10.48
N SER A 255 8.98 -6.31 11.61
CA SER A 255 8.80 -4.90 12.01
C SER A 255 9.82 -4.51 13.08
N ILE A 256 10.10 -3.23 13.25
CA ILE A 256 10.93 -2.75 14.38
C ILE A 256 10.27 -3.22 15.70
N TYR A 257 11.07 -3.67 16.69
CA TYR A 257 10.52 -4.00 18.01
C TYR A 257 9.79 -2.79 18.60
N ASP A 258 8.62 -2.99 19.20
CA ASP A 258 7.83 -1.88 19.77
C ASP A 258 8.65 -1.07 20.79
N GLY A 259 9.40 -1.75 21.67
CA GLY A 259 10.29 -1.10 22.62
C GLY A 259 11.50 -0.39 21.99
N TRP A 260 11.86 -0.70 20.75
CA TRP A 260 12.85 0.08 19.99
C TRP A 260 12.20 1.28 19.31
N LEU A 261 10.96 1.13 18.82
CA LEU A 261 10.21 2.21 18.21
C LEU A 261 9.97 3.36 19.22
N GLU A 262 9.53 3.03 20.43
CA GLU A 262 9.28 4.02 21.49
C GLU A 262 10.56 4.76 21.94
N ARG A 263 11.66 4.02 22.08
CA ARG A 263 12.92 4.55 22.63
C ARG A 263 13.79 5.22 21.58
N PHE A 264 13.84 4.66 20.38
CA PHE A 264 14.85 4.98 19.37
C PHE A 264 14.25 5.58 18.09
N VAL A 265 12.96 5.91 18.04
CA VAL A 265 12.36 6.69 16.95
C VAL A 265 11.79 7.98 17.53
N SER A 266 11.95 9.09 16.81
CA SER A 266 11.39 10.40 17.18
C SER A 266 10.21 10.79 16.30
N PHE A 267 9.41 11.75 16.75
CA PHE A 267 8.38 12.37 15.91
C PHE A 267 9.03 13.28 14.86
N SER A 268 8.36 13.48 13.73
CA SER A 268 8.95 14.14 12.55
C SER A 268 9.26 15.63 12.72
N TYR A 269 8.76 16.24 13.80
CA TYR A 269 8.92 17.66 14.09
C TYR A 269 9.76 17.95 15.35
N SER A 270 10.21 16.92 16.07
CA SER A 270 11.02 17.07 17.28
C SER A 270 12.03 15.93 17.41
N GLY A 271 13.32 16.27 17.52
CA GLY A 271 14.35 15.29 17.83
C GLY A 271 14.26 14.82 19.28
N LYS A 272 14.97 13.74 19.61
CA LYS A 272 15.20 13.35 21.01
C LYS A 272 16.25 14.30 21.60
N LYS A 273 15.95 14.86 22.77
CA LYS A 273 16.77 15.91 23.39
C LYS A 273 17.92 15.34 24.22
N GLU A 274 19.00 16.10 24.35
CA GLU A 274 20.14 15.76 25.20
C GLU A 274 19.71 15.49 26.65
N LYS A 275 18.84 16.31 27.23
CA LYS A 275 18.38 16.13 28.62
C LYS A 275 17.52 14.87 28.83
N GLU A 276 17.00 14.26 27.76
CA GLU A 276 16.32 12.97 27.83
C GLU A 276 17.31 11.79 27.87
N GLY A 277 18.62 12.07 27.87
CA GLY A 277 19.67 11.06 27.94
C GLY A 277 19.97 10.38 26.60
N ILE A 278 19.53 10.92 25.45
CA ILE A 278 19.69 10.24 24.16
C ILE A 278 21.15 9.94 23.78
N PHE A 279 22.09 10.75 24.27
CA PHE A 279 23.54 10.57 24.03
C PHE A 279 24.22 9.62 25.04
N ASP A 280 23.47 9.12 26.03
CA ASP A 280 23.94 8.07 26.93
C ASP A 280 24.01 6.71 26.21
N GLU A 281 24.48 5.69 26.93
CA GLU A 281 24.47 4.32 26.42
C GLU A 281 23.11 3.67 26.68
N HIS A 282 22.47 3.22 25.60
CA HIS A 282 21.12 2.66 25.67
C HIS A 282 21.15 1.15 25.47
N PRO A 283 20.72 0.33 26.46
CA PRO A 283 20.59 -1.10 26.26
C PRO A 283 19.52 -1.41 25.22
N ALA A 284 19.90 -2.14 24.18
CA ALA A 284 18.98 -2.56 23.13
C ALA A 284 18.10 -3.73 23.57
N LEU A 285 18.56 -4.53 24.56
CA LEU A 285 17.85 -5.73 25.05
C LEU A 285 17.56 -6.78 23.96
N GLY A 286 18.38 -6.79 22.89
CA GLY A 286 18.30 -7.78 21.81
C GLY A 286 19.13 -9.02 22.10
N LYS A 287 18.89 -10.10 21.34
CA LYS A 287 19.63 -11.37 21.44
C LYS A 287 21.05 -11.26 20.88
N LYS A 288 21.26 -10.44 19.85
CA LYS A 288 22.51 -10.23 19.12
C LYS A 288 23.00 -8.80 19.24
N VAL A 289 22.10 -7.83 19.38
CA VAL A 289 22.37 -6.39 19.56
C VAL A 289 22.24 -6.02 21.03
N VAL A 290 23.34 -5.56 21.62
CA VAL A 290 23.45 -5.32 23.07
C VAL A 290 23.05 -3.90 23.44
N LYS A 291 23.56 -2.91 22.69
CA LYS A 291 23.34 -1.49 23.00
C LYS A 291 23.53 -0.58 21.80
N PHE A 292 22.90 0.59 21.89
CA PHE A 292 23.08 1.73 21.00
C PHE A 292 23.72 2.90 21.75
N LYS A 293 24.54 3.67 21.04
CA LYS A 293 25.08 4.94 21.54
C LYS A 293 25.05 5.97 20.43
N TYR A 294 24.42 7.10 20.71
CA TYR A 294 24.33 8.22 19.79
C TYR A 294 25.31 9.31 20.21
N PHE A 295 25.77 10.11 19.25
CA PHE A 295 26.71 11.20 19.50
C PHE A 295 26.24 12.48 18.84
N LYS A 296 26.63 13.63 19.43
CA LYS A 296 26.30 14.98 18.94
C LYS A 296 26.77 15.27 17.51
N ASN A 297 27.71 14.49 16.99
CA ASN A 297 28.19 14.60 15.61
C ASN A 297 27.41 13.70 14.63
N GLY A 298 26.26 13.14 15.03
CA GLY A 298 25.46 12.24 14.19
C GLY A 298 26.06 10.83 14.05
N ARG A 299 27.13 10.49 14.78
CA ARG A 299 27.61 9.10 14.85
C ARG A 299 26.62 8.26 15.64
N TRP A 300 26.38 7.04 15.17
CA TRP A 300 25.65 5.99 15.84
C TRP A 300 26.53 4.75 15.97
N ASP A 301 26.81 4.34 17.21
CA ASP A 301 27.51 3.10 17.51
C ASP A 301 26.50 2.01 17.87
N ILE A 302 26.59 0.88 17.17
CA ILE A 302 25.83 -0.34 17.41
C ILE A 302 26.80 -1.39 17.95
N VAL A 303 26.50 -1.92 19.14
CA VAL A 303 27.34 -2.95 19.78
C VAL A 303 26.63 -4.29 19.77
N PHE A 304 27.29 -5.29 19.20
CA PHE A 304 26.82 -6.66 19.12
C PHE A 304 27.41 -7.52 20.25
N VAL A 305 26.80 -8.68 20.48
CA VAL A 305 27.30 -9.69 21.44
C VAL A 305 28.69 -10.19 21.05
N SER A 306 28.95 -10.38 19.75
CA SER A 306 30.22 -10.87 19.23
C SER A 306 30.64 -10.12 17.96
N GLY A 307 31.94 -10.15 17.65
CA GLY A 307 32.45 -9.63 16.37
C GLY A 307 31.92 -10.40 15.16
N VAL A 308 31.61 -11.69 15.32
CA VAL A 308 31.01 -12.52 14.28
C VAL A 308 29.62 -12.00 13.90
N HIS A 309 28.79 -11.64 14.88
CA HIS A 309 27.47 -11.05 14.61
C HIS A 309 27.59 -9.69 13.92
N ALA A 310 28.52 -8.84 14.37
CA ALA A 310 28.74 -7.53 13.77
C ALA A 310 29.19 -7.66 12.29
N LEU A 311 30.07 -8.61 12.00
CA LEU A 311 30.56 -8.90 10.65
C LEU A 311 29.47 -9.50 9.75
N SER A 312 28.70 -10.48 10.24
CA SER A 312 27.59 -11.08 9.49
C SER A 312 26.53 -10.03 9.14
N PHE A 313 26.14 -9.18 10.08
CA PHE A 313 25.21 -8.09 9.81
C PHE A 313 25.74 -7.13 8.73
N ALA A 314 27.00 -6.68 8.88
CA ALA A 314 27.62 -5.76 7.92
C ALA A 314 27.71 -6.37 6.51
N LYS A 315 28.07 -7.65 6.38
CA LYS A 315 28.15 -8.35 5.09
C LYS A 315 26.77 -8.53 4.46
N GLU A 316 25.80 -9.04 5.21
CA GLU A 316 24.50 -9.44 4.69
C GLU A 316 23.54 -8.27 4.40
N TYR A 317 23.56 -7.23 5.24
CA TYR A 317 22.59 -6.13 5.17
C TYR A 317 23.19 -4.83 4.62
N LEU A 318 24.49 -4.60 4.81
CA LEU A 318 25.14 -3.36 4.38
C LEU A 318 26.02 -3.54 3.14
N GLY A 319 26.25 -4.79 2.72
CA GLY A 319 27.12 -5.11 1.58
C GLY A 319 28.60 -4.86 1.86
N TYR A 320 29.02 -4.95 3.12
CA TYR A 320 30.43 -4.78 3.51
C TYR A 320 31.31 -5.83 2.81
N LYS A 321 32.41 -5.35 2.22
CA LYS A 321 33.47 -6.19 1.66
C LYS A 321 34.73 -5.98 2.49
N GLU A 322 35.34 -7.07 2.94
CA GLU A 322 36.67 -6.98 3.54
C GLU A 322 37.64 -6.45 2.49
N ALA A 323 38.52 -5.53 2.88
CA ALA A 323 39.63 -5.14 2.01
C ALA A 323 40.50 -6.40 1.81
N ALA A 324 40.65 -6.80 0.55
CA ALA A 324 41.45 -7.95 0.14
C ALA A 324 42.94 -7.74 0.43
#